data_AF-A0A9C7UM84-F1
#
_entry.id   AF-A0A9C7UM84-F1
#
_cell.length_a   1.000
_cell.length_b   1.000
_cell.length_c   1.000
_cell.angle_alpha   90.00
_cell.angle_beta   90.00
_cell.angle_gamma   90.00
#
_symmetry.space_group_name_H-M   'P 1'
#
loop_
_entity.id
_entity.type
_entity.pdbx_description
1 polymer ?
#
loop_
_entity_poly.entity_id
_entity_poly.type
_entity_poly.pdbx_seq_one_letter_code
_entity_poly.pdbx_strand_id
1 'polypeptide(L)' 'MVSGTARVTCGDQEFPLQPKESTFIPAGTVHRLENPGSEMLEVIEVQTGSYFGEDDIERFDDDFDRS' A
#
# COMPACT_ATOMS: atom_id res chain seq x y z
N MET A 1 9.26 -1.20 4.17
CA MET A 1 9.25 0.23 4.55
C MET A 1 10.67 0.72 4.76
N VAL A 2 10.99 1.90 4.24
CA VAL A 2 12.34 2.48 4.36
C VAL A 2 12.42 3.39 5.60
N SER A 3 11.46 4.31 5.76
CA SER A 3 11.37 5.23 6.90
C SER A 3 9.90 5.61 7.19
N GLY A 4 9.62 6.10 8.40
CA GLY A 4 8.27 6.41 8.87
C GLY A 4 7.49 5.19 9.39
N THR A 5 6.25 5.40 9.84
CA THR A 5 5.32 4.32 10.22
C THR A 5 4.06 4.47 9.38
N ALA A 6 3.61 3.39 8.76
CA ALA A 6 2.36 3.38 8.00
C ALA A 6 1.29 2.58 8.72
N ARG A 7 0.03 2.87 8.42
CA ARG A 7 -1.08 1.97 8.70
C ARG A 7 -1.45 1.24 7.41
N VAL A 8 -1.48 -0.08 7.46
CA VAL A 8 -1.80 -0.93 6.32
C VAL A 8 -3.14 -1.59 6.55
N THR A 9 -4.03 -1.44 5.59
CA THR A 9 -5.22 -2.28 5.43
C THR A 9 -4.91 -3.33 4.37
N CYS A 10 -5.15 -4.61 4.66
CA CYS A 10 -5.00 -5.73 3.73
C CYS A 10 -6.16 -6.72 3.96
N GLY A 11 -7.15 -6.69 3.07
CA GLY A 11 -8.43 -7.37 3.28
C GLY A 11 -9.10 -6.86 4.55
N ASP A 12 -9.43 -7.77 5.46
CA ASP A 12 -10.11 -7.46 6.73
C ASP A 12 -9.14 -7.06 7.87
N GLN A 13 -7.83 -7.01 7.59
CA GLN A 13 -6.83 -6.72 8.60
C GLN A 13 -6.31 -5.29 8.48
N GLU A 14 -6.30 -4.57 9.60
CA GLU A 14 -5.63 -3.28 9.76
C GLU A 14 -4.50 -3.42 10.78
N PHE A 15 -3.28 -3.01 10.41
CA PHE A 15 -2.11 -3.10 11.28
C PHE A 15 -1.07 -2.00 10.99
N PRO A 16 -0.29 -1.58 11.99
CA PRO A 16 0.85 -0.71 11.76
C PRO A 16 1.99 -1.49 11.10
N LEU A 17 2.68 -0.86 10.16
CA LEU A 17 3.92 -1.37 9.56
C LEU A 17 5.06 -0.42 9.95
N GLN A 18 6.10 -0.96 10.59
CA GLN A 18 7.22 -0.20 11.13
C GLN A 18 8.37 -0.08 10.11
N PRO A 19 9.34 0.84 10.33
CA PRO A 19 10.56 0.87 9.53
C PRO A 19 11.26 -0.49 9.49
N LYS A 20 11.78 -0.86 8.32
CA LYS A 20 12.45 -2.15 8.03
C LYS A 20 11.52 -3.38 8.03
N GLU A 21 10.22 -3.21 8.25
CA GLU A 21 9.24 -4.27 8.05
C GLU A 21 8.70 -4.25 6.61
N SER A 22 8.17 -5.39 6.19
CA SER A 22 7.46 -5.56 4.94
C SER A 22 6.20 -6.40 5.18
N THR A 23 5.25 -6.25 4.27
CA THR A 23 4.09 -7.12 4.20
C THR A 23 3.86 -7.51 2.75
N PHE A 24 3.25 -8.68 2.55
CA PHE A 24 2.86 -9.17 1.24
C PHE A 24 1.37 -8.90 1.04
N ILE A 25 1.03 -8.36 -0.13
CA ILE A 25 -0.35 -8.15 -0.53
C ILE A 25 -0.72 -9.30 -1.48
N PRO A 26 -1.64 -10.21 -1.09
CA PRO A 26 -2.09 -11.26 -1.98
C PRO A 26 -2.85 -10.68 -3.19
N ALA A 27 -2.75 -11.37 -4.33
CA ALA A 27 -3.46 -10.96 -5.54
C ALA A 27 -4.99 -10.95 -5.30
N GLY A 28 -5.65 -9.91 -5.82
CA GLY A 28 -7.10 -9.70 -5.64
C GLY A 28 -7.50 -9.19 -4.26
N THR A 29 -6.56 -8.92 -3.36
CA THR A 29 -6.85 -8.37 -2.03
C THR A 29 -6.94 -6.85 -2.09
N VAL A 30 -8.07 -6.30 -1.67
CA VAL A 30 -8.21 -4.86 -1.42
C VAL A 30 -7.23 -4.46 -0.34
N HIS A 31 -6.42 -3.43 -0.59
CA HIS A 31 -5.40 -2.97 0.33
C HIS A 31 -5.26 -1.45 0.26
N ARG A 32 -4.79 -0.86 1.36
CA ARG A 32 -4.52 0.58 1.47
C ARG A 32 -3.32 0.80 2.37
N LEU A 33 -2.46 1.73 1.99
CA LEU A 33 -1.35 2.19 2.80
C LEU A 33 -1.58 3.66 3.16
N GLU A 34 -1.69 3.94 4.45
CA GLU A 34 -1.96 5.27 4.99
C GLU A 34 -0.76 5.77 5.78
N ASN A 35 -0.50 7.08 5.71
CA ASN A 35 0.43 7.77 6.60
C ASN A 35 -0.36 8.63 7.61
N PRO A 36 -0.85 8.06 8.72
CA PRO A 36 -1.58 8.82 9.74
C PRO A 36 -0.67 9.71 10.60
N GLY A 37 0.66 9.51 10.51
CA GLY A 37 1.64 10.28 11.25
C GLY A 37 2.00 11.61 10.59
N SER A 38 2.76 12.43 11.32
CA SER A 38 3.33 13.68 10.79
C SER A 38 4.73 13.50 10.19
N GLU A 39 5.32 12.32 10.33
CA GLU A 39 6.63 12.00 9.76
C GLU A 39 6.50 11.67 8.27
N MET A 40 7.55 12.00 7.51
CA MET A 40 7.65 11.59 6.11
C MET A 40 7.72 10.05 6.04
N LEU A 41 6.88 9.47 5.19
CA LEU A 41 6.82 8.04 4.97
C LEU A 41 7.52 7.70 3.65
N GLU A 42 8.56 6.88 3.70
CA GLU A 42 9.25 6.36 2.52
C GLU A 42 9.01 4.85 2.38
N VAL A 43 8.46 4.46 1.23
CA VAL A 43 8.06 3.08 0.94
C VAL A 43 8.67 2.65 -0.38
N ILE A 44 9.03 1.36 -0.44
CA ILE A 44 9.37 0.69 -1.68
C ILE A 44 8.27 -0.34 -1.92
N GLU A 45 7.59 -0.21 -3.04
CA GLU A 45 6.66 -1.22 -3.53
C GLU A 45 7.39 -2.10 -4.55
N VAL A 46 7.22 -3.42 -4.43
CA VAL A 46 7.75 -4.38 -5.39
C VAL A 46 6.59 -5.19 -5.91
N GLN A 47 6.28 -5.03 -7.20
CA GLN A 47 5.26 -5.82 -7.87
C GLN A 47 5.92 -7.05 -8.50
N THR A 48 5.30 -8.21 -8.32
CA THR A 48 5.77 -9.49 -8.87
C THR A 48 4.69 -10.10 -9.74
N GLY A 49 4.96 -10.26 -11.03
CA GLY A 49 3.98 -10.73 -12.00
C GLY A 49 4.52 -10.66 -13.42
N SER A 50 3.75 -11.15 -14.38
CA SER A 50 4.09 -11.04 -15.82
C SER A 50 3.38 -9.87 -16.52
N TYR A 51 2.50 -9.17 -15.81
CA TYR A 51 1.70 -8.06 -16.32
C TYR A 51 1.65 -6.94 -15.27
N PHE A 52 1.86 -5.71 -15.71
CA PHE A 52 1.91 -4.51 -14.86
C PHE A 52 1.18 -3.34 -15.53
N GLY A 53 0.15 -3.64 -16.33
CA GLY A 53 -0.68 -2.62 -16.97
C GLY A 53 -1.54 -1.88 -15.95
N GLU A 54 -1.80 -0.59 -16.19
CA GLU A 54 -2.66 0.21 -15.30
C GLU A 54 -4.13 -0.24 -15.30
N ASP A 55 -4.53 -1.04 -16.29
CA ASP A 55 -5.84 -1.68 -16.41
C ASP A 55 -6.06 -2.83 -15.43
N ASP A 56 -5.00 -3.34 -14.78
CA ASP A 56 -5.10 -4.34 -13.71
C ASP A 56 -5.30 -3.69 -12.32
N ILE A 57 -5.47 -2.36 -12.26
CA ILE A 57 -5.65 -1.61 -11.01
C ILE A 57 -7.10 -1.15 -10.89
N GLU A 58 -7.87 -1.82 -10.04
CA GLU A 58 -9.17 -1.34 -9.58
C GLU A 58 -8.99 -0.38 -8.40
N ARG A 59 -9.51 0.84 -8.53
CA ARG A 59 -9.43 1.90 -7.50
C ARG A 59 -10.80 2.05 -6.84
N PHE A 60 -10.86 1.88 -5.52
CA PHE A 60 -12.12 1.89 -4.76
C PHE A 60 -12.46 3.27 -4.17
N ASP A 61 -11.44 4.02 -3.76
CA ASP A 61 -11.54 5.42 -3.33
C ASP A 61 -10.44 6.22 -4.02
N ASP A 62 -10.79 7.33 -4.66
CA ASP A 62 -9.84 8.27 -5.23
C ASP A 62 -9.85 9.58 -4.42
N ASP A 63 -9.16 9.56 -3.29
CA ASP A 63 -8.94 10.75 -2.46
C ASP A 63 -8.01 11.78 -3.15
N PHE A 64 -7.39 11.44 -4.28
CA PHE A 64 -6.31 12.22 -4.90
C PHE A 64 -6.57 12.66 -6.35
N ASP A 65 -7.78 12.41 -6.89
CA ASP A 65 -8.29 12.89 -8.18
C ASP A 65 -7.31 12.64 -9.35
N ARG A 66 -6.87 11.39 -9.52
CA ARG A 66 -5.88 11.00 -10.53
C ARG A 66 -6.56 10.33 -11.71
N SER A 67 -6.74 11.12 -12.78
CA SER A 67 -7.32 10.72 -14.08
C SER A 67 -6.52 9.67 -14.83
#